data_AF-A0A925N6Z7-F1
#
_entry.id   AF-A0A925N6Z7-F1
#
_cell.length_a   1.000
_cell.length_b   1.000
_cell.length_c   1.000
_cell.angle_alpha   90.00
_cell.angle_beta   90.00
_cell.angle_gamma   90.00
#
_symmetry.space_group_name_H-M   'P 1'
#
loop_
_entity.id
_entity.type
_entity.pdbx_description
1 polymer ?
#
loop_
_entity_poly.entity_id
_entity_poly.type
_entity_poly.pdbx_seq_one_letter_code
_entity_poly.pdbx_strand_id
1 'polypeptide(L)'
;MFKTLALRSVLLSTTLVALSGIAAETTPPVAVAQILKTTNSWDGKPIIYPPGSGEVTVLRIEIQPDAETGWHQHPVPSFAVVLEGTLQVTLRDGSSRRFGAGEVFAE
;
A
#
# COMPACT_ATOMS: atom_id res chain seq x y z
N MET A 1 -34.54 -56.07 53.69
CA MET A 1 -33.93 -54.73 53.91
C MET A 1 -33.20 -54.34 52.63
N PHE A 2 -33.83 -53.51 51.80
CA PHE A 2 -33.29 -53.04 50.52
C PHE A 2 -32.27 -51.92 50.76
N LYS A 3 -31.07 -52.00 50.17
CA LYS A 3 -30.13 -50.88 50.10
C LYS A 3 -30.14 -50.33 48.67
N THR A 4 -30.55 -49.07 48.55
CA THR A 4 -30.69 -48.30 47.32
C THR A 4 -29.33 -47.86 46.77
N LEU A 5 -29.16 -48.03 45.45
CA LEU A 5 -28.02 -47.60 44.65
C LEU A 5 -28.18 -46.10 44.31
N ALA A 6 -27.26 -45.25 44.75
CA ALA A 6 -27.28 -43.82 44.43
C ALA A 6 -26.44 -43.54 43.17
N LEU A 7 -27.10 -43.29 42.05
CA LEU A 7 -26.48 -42.88 40.79
C LEU A 7 -26.23 -41.36 40.85
N ARG A 8 -24.96 -40.94 40.90
CA ARG A 8 -24.58 -39.52 40.83
C ARG A 8 -24.42 -39.10 39.38
N SER A 9 -25.38 -38.32 38.89
CA SER A 9 -25.35 -37.68 37.58
C SER A 9 -24.24 -36.62 37.53
N VAL A 10 -23.24 -36.81 36.67
CA VAL A 10 -22.21 -35.80 36.38
C VAL A 10 -22.73 -34.96 35.22
N LEU A 11 -23.09 -33.70 35.49
CA LEU A 11 -23.39 -32.72 34.43
C LEU A 11 -22.07 -32.17 33.88
N LEU A 12 -21.78 -32.50 32.62
CA LEU A 12 -20.66 -31.96 31.86
C LEU A 12 -21.08 -30.60 31.27
N SER A 13 -20.56 -29.51 31.82
CA SER A 13 -20.84 -28.14 31.34
C SER A 13 -19.88 -27.81 30.19
N THR A 14 -20.38 -27.84 28.96
CA THR A 14 -19.62 -27.47 27.75
C THR A 14 -19.55 -25.94 27.65
N THR A 15 -18.40 -25.36 27.97
CA THR A 15 -18.16 -23.91 27.81
C THR A 15 -17.86 -23.62 26.34
N LEU A 16 -18.77 -22.91 25.67
CA LEU A 16 -18.59 -22.46 24.28
C LEU A 16 -17.66 -21.24 24.28
N VAL A 17 -16.38 -21.44 23.94
CA VAL A 17 -15.44 -20.33 23.74
C VAL A 17 -15.79 -19.66 22.41
N ALA A 18 -16.31 -18.43 22.48
CA ALA A 18 -16.50 -17.59 21.29
C ALA A 18 -15.13 -17.17 20.75
N LEU A 19 -14.75 -17.72 19.59
CA LEU A 19 -13.55 -17.32 18.88
C LEU A 19 -13.84 -15.97 18.19
N SER A 20 -13.48 -14.87 18.85
CA SER A 20 -13.48 -13.56 18.20
C SER A 20 -12.39 -13.57 17.12
N GLY A 21 -12.79 -13.72 15.87
CA GLY A 21 -11.90 -13.57 14.73
C GLY A 21 -11.39 -12.13 14.67
N ILE A 22 -10.09 -11.95 14.84
CA ILE A 22 -9.43 -10.69 14.50
C ILE A 22 -9.45 -10.63 12.98
N ALA A 23 -10.29 -9.76 12.42
CA ALA A 23 -10.20 -9.43 11.00
C ALA A 23 -8.87 -8.71 10.78
N ALA A 24 -7.93 -9.36 10.12
CA ALA A 24 -6.72 -8.71 9.66
C ALA A 24 -7.13 -7.67 8.59
N GLU A 25 -6.89 -6.39 8.85
CA GLU A 25 -7.01 -5.38 7.81
C GLU A 25 -5.93 -5.66 6.75
N THR A 26 -6.34 -6.04 5.55
CA THR A 26 -5.41 -6.25 4.44
C THR A 26 -4.98 -4.90 3.89
N THR A 27 -3.77 -4.45 4.25
CA THR A 27 -3.13 -3.33 3.58
C THR A 27 -2.91 -3.67 2.11
N PRO A 28 -3.33 -2.82 1.16
CA PRO A 28 -3.10 -3.10 -0.25
C PRO A 28 -1.58 -3.13 -0.54
N PRO A 29 -1.12 -4.03 -1.42
CA PRO A 29 0.32 -4.17 -1.72
C PRO A 29 0.94 -2.91 -2.31
N VAL A 30 0.15 -2.14 -3.08
CA VAL A 30 0.51 -0.80 -3.55
C VAL A 30 -0.67 0.13 -3.31
N ALA A 31 -0.46 1.19 -2.55
CA ALA A 31 -1.43 2.26 -2.34
C ALA A 31 -0.98 3.54 -3.07
N VAL A 32 -1.90 4.20 -3.75
CA VAL A 32 -1.63 5.46 -4.48
C VAL A 32 -2.61 6.52 -4.02
N ALA A 33 -2.07 7.64 -3.55
CA ALA A 33 -2.85 8.83 -3.21
C ALA A 33 -2.42 10.02 -4.08
N GLN A 34 -3.38 10.66 -4.76
CA GLN A 34 -3.14 11.91 -5.47
C GLN A 34 -3.15 13.06 -4.46
N ILE A 35 -1.98 13.65 -4.22
CA ILE A 35 -1.79 14.73 -3.25
C ILE A 35 -2.08 16.09 -3.88
N LEU A 36 -1.70 16.26 -5.15
CA LEU A 36 -1.92 17.49 -5.91
C LEU A 36 -2.27 17.12 -7.34
N LYS A 37 -3.20 17.87 -7.93
CA LYS A 37 -3.43 17.96 -9.36
C LYS A 37 -3.87 19.37 -9.68
N THR A 38 -3.07 20.11 -10.45
CA THR A 38 -3.32 21.54 -10.69
C THR A 38 -2.80 21.98 -12.05
N THR A 39 -3.50 22.94 -12.64
CA THR A 39 -3.06 23.72 -13.81
C THR A 39 -2.56 25.11 -13.42
N ASN A 40 -2.52 25.42 -12.13
CA ASN A 40 -2.10 26.72 -11.59
C ASN A 40 -0.95 26.55 -10.60
N SER A 41 -0.03 27.50 -10.64
CA SER A 41 1.03 27.71 -9.65
C SER A 41 0.43 28.16 -8.31
N TRP A 42 1.24 28.10 -7.25
CA TRP A 42 0.86 28.49 -5.90
C TRP A 42 0.40 29.96 -5.78
N ASP A 43 0.83 30.83 -6.71
CA ASP A 43 0.44 32.24 -6.82
C ASP A 43 -0.77 32.47 -7.75
N GLY A 44 -1.46 31.40 -8.14
CA GLY A 44 -2.67 31.42 -8.96
C GLY A 44 -2.44 31.56 -10.46
N LYS A 45 -1.20 31.75 -10.92
CA LYS A 45 -0.89 31.86 -12.36
C LYS A 45 -1.01 30.51 -13.06
N PRO A 46 -1.47 30.45 -14.33
CA PRO A 46 -1.48 29.22 -15.10
C PRO A 46 -0.07 28.63 -15.28
N ILE A 47 0.03 27.30 -15.21
CA ILE A 47 1.24 26.56 -15.58
C ILE A 47 1.22 26.36 -17.10
N ILE A 48 2.32 26.72 -17.77
CA ILE A 48 2.44 26.66 -19.23
C ILE A 48 3.67 25.83 -19.59
N TYR A 49 3.49 24.78 -20.38
CA TYR A 49 4.58 24.00 -20.98
C TYR A 49 4.76 24.40 -22.45
N PRO A 50 5.97 24.31 -23.02
CA PRO A 50 6.12 24.50 -24.47
C PRO A 50 5.76 23.20 -25.24
N PRO A 51 4.73 23.19 -26.12
CA PRO A 51 3.67 24.18 -26.33
C PRO A 51 2.35 23.81 -25.59
N GLY A 52 1.74 24.77 -24.87
CA GLY A 52 0.39 24.65 -24.32
C GLY A 52 0.28 24.73 -22.79
N SER A 53 -0.91 24.40 -22.29
CA SER A 53 -1.22 24.36 -20.86
C SER A 53 -0.52 23.20 -20.17
N GLY A 54 0.11 23.46 -19.03
CA GLY A 54 0.69 22.44 -18.18
C GLY A 54 -0.27 21.99 -17.08
N GLU A 55 -0.10 20.74 -16.67
CA GLU A 55 -0.70 20.18 -15.45
C GLU A 55 0.44 19.57 -14.63
N VAL A 56 0.41 19.80 -13.32
CA VAL A 56 1.31 19.17 -12.36
C VAL A 56 0.48 18.26 -11.47
N THR A 57 0.91 17.00 -11.38
CA THR A 57 0.33 15.99 -10.49
C THR A 57 1.41 15.51 -9.52
N VAL A 58 1.06 15.40 -8.24
CA VAL A 58 1.92 14.80 -7.20
C VAL A 58 1.20 13.60 -6.63
N LEU A 59 1.87 12.45 -6.63
CA LEU A 59 1.37 11.22 -6.05
C LEU A 59 2.20 10.84 -4.81
N ARG A 60 1.53 10.36 -3.77
CA ARG A 60 2.16 9.60 -2.68
C ARG A 60 1.89 8.13 -2.96
N ILE A 61 2.95 7.38 -3.22
CA ILE A 61 2.87 5.95 -3.52
C ILE A 61 3.50 5.20 -2.34
N GLU A 62 2.78 4.23 -1.81
CA GLU A 62 3.25 3.36 -0.75
C GLU A 62 3.27 1.92 -1.27
N ILE A 63 4.46 1.33 -1.32
CA ILE A 63 4.70 -0.02 -1.84
C ILE A 63 5.12 -0.87 -0.65
N GLN A 64 4.34 -1.91 -0.35
CA GLN A 64 4.66 -2.86 0.72
C GLN A 64 5.90 -3.68 0.36
N PRO A 65 6.63 -4.24 1.35
CA PRO A 65 7.74 -5.14 1.08
C PRO A 65 7.36 -6.25 0.10
N ASP A 66 8.26 -6.54 -0.83
CA ASP A 66 8.10 -7.54 -1.91
C ASP A 66 6.93 -7.29 -2.90
N ALA A 67 6.21 -6.17 -2.78
CA ALA A 67 5.22 -5.75 -3.76
C ALA A 67 5.87 -5.05 -4.97
N GLU A 68 5.16 -5.09 -6.10
CA GLU A 68 5.57 -4.43 -7.34
C GLU A 68 4.40 -3.70 -8.00
N THR A 69 4.73 -2.67 -8.79
CA THR A 69 3.76 -1.92 -9.61
C THR A 69 3.37 -2.67 -10.89
N GLY A 70 4.02 -3.78 -11.18
CA GLY A 70 3.98 -4.43 -12.49
C GLY A 70 4.65 -3.62 -13.60
N TRP A 71 4.68 -4.19 -14.80
CA TRP A 71 5.23 -3.55 -15.99
C TRP A 71 4.36 -2.40 -16.48
N HIS A 72 4.93 -1.20 -16.56
CA HIS A 72 4.25 -0.01 -17.06
C HIS A 72 5.23 0.91 -17.81
N GLN A 73 4.72 2.02 -18.32
CA GLN A 73 5.49 3.07 -19.00
C GLN A 73 4.88 4.43 -18.68
N HIS A 74 5.70 5.48 -18.69
CA HIS A 74 5.24 6.83 -18.45
C HIS A 74 4.93 7.53 -19.77
N PRO A 75 3.70 8.03 -19.98
CA PRO A 75 3.34 8.74 -21.21
C PRO A 75 3.97 10.14 -21.29
N VAL A 76 4.47 10.65 -20.17
CA VAL A 76 5.15 11.94 -20.02
C VAL A 76 6.33 11.78 -19.05
N PRO A 77 7.38 12.61 -19.15
CA PRO A 77 8.50 12.56 -18.21
C PRO A 77 8.02 12.73 -16.76
N SER A 78 8.58 11.94 -15.85
CA SER A 78 8.29 12.08 -14.42
C SER A 78 9.56 11.93 -13.59
N PHE A 79 9.46 12.17 -12.29
CA PHE A 79 10.55 11.92 -11.35
C PHE A 79 9.98 11.37 -10.06
N ALA A 80 10.77 10.54 -9.39
CA ALA A 80 10.44 9.96 -8.11
C ALA A 80 11.46 10.38 -7.06
N VAL A 81 10.97 10.56 -5.83
CA VAL A 81 11.78 10.75 -4.63
C VAL A 81 11.44 9.61 -3.69
N VAL A 82 12.44 8.83 -3.28
CA VAL A 82 12.23 7.78 -2.27
C VAL A 82 12.19 8.46 -0.91
N LEU A 83 11.02 8.50 -0.28
CA LEU A 83 10.86 9.11 1.04
C LEU A 83 11.42 8.21 2.14
N GLU A 84 11.10 6.91 2.08
CA GLU A 84 11.49 5.90 3.06
C GLU A 84 11.70 4.54 2.38
N GLY A 85 12.51 3.67 2.98
CA GLY A 85 12.76 2.32 2.47
C GLY A 85 13.77 2.24 1.32
N THR A 86 13.61 1.24 0.45
CA THR A 86 14.45 1.01 -0.73
C THR A 86 13.60 0.52 -1.89
N LEU A 87 13.69 1.19 -3.03
CA LEU A 87 13.00 0.84 -4.27
C LEU A 87 14.00 0.27 -5.27
N GLN A 88 13.63 -0.81 -5.96
CA GLN A 88 14.38 -1.32 -7.10
C GLN A 88 13.59 -1.07 -8.39
N VAL A 89 14.22 -0.41 -9.35
CA VAL A 89 13.66 -0.22 -10.70
C VAL A 89 14.36 -1.20 -11.64
N THR A 90 13.56 -1.94 -12.42
CA THR A 90 14.05 -2.89 -13.41
C THR A 90 13.52 -2.51 -14.79
N LEU A 91 14.41 -2.38 -15.77
CA LEU A 91 14.06 -2.12 -17.17
C LEU A 91 13.85 -3.43 -17.93
N ARG A 92 13.17 -3.34 -19.08
CA ARG A 92 12.87 -4.51 -19.93
C ARG A 92 14.13 -5.21 -20.46
N ASP A 93 15.26 -4.51 -20.53
CA ASP A 93 16.55 -5.08 -20.92
C ASP A 93 17.24 -5.87 -19.78
N GLY A 94 16.62 -5.94 -18.60
CA GLY A 94 17.13 -6.63 -17.43
C GLY A 94 18.06 -5.79 -16.56
N SER A 95 18.40 -4.56 -16.95
CA SER A 95 19.14 -3.65 -16.10
C SER A 95 18.29 -3.25 -14.89
N SER A 96 18.93 -3.10 -13.73
CA SER A 96 18.25 -2.67 -12.51
C SER A 96 19.10 -1.75 -11.66
N ARG A 97 18.44 -0.87 -10.92
CA ARG A 97 19.07 0.02 -9.94
C ARG A 97 18.22 0.11 -8.69
N ARG A 98 18.89 0.18 -7.53
CA ARG A 98 18.27 0.44 -6.23
C ARG A 98 18.41 1.92 -5.85
N PHE A 99 17.35 2.44 -5.24
CA PHE A 99 17.25 3.80 -4.73
C PHE A 99 16.79 3.74 -3.26
N GLY A 100 17.59 4.30 -2.36
CA GLY A 100 17.27 4.43 -0.94
C GLY A 100 16.63 5.77 -0.60
N ALA A 101 16.23 5.92 0.66
CA ALA A 101 15.64 7.16 1.17
C ALA A 101 16.50 8.41 0.86
N GLY A 102 15.84 9.45 0.36
CA GLY A 102 16.45 10.72 -0.07
C GLY A 102 16.98 10.71 -1.51
N GLU A 103 17.10 9.56 -2.16
CA GLU A 103 17.49 9.51 -3.58
C GLU A 103 16.34 9.97 -4.48
N VAL A 104 16.72 10.66 -5.56
CA VAL A 104 15.83 11.20 -6.58
C VAL A 104 16.27 10.67 -7.94
N PHE A 105 15.31 10.31 -8.78
CA PHE A 105 15.60 9.88 -10.14
C PHE A 105 14.49 10.26 -11.11
N ALA A 106 14.89 10.48 -12.36
CA ALA A 106 13.97 10.68 -13.47
C ALA A 106 13.52 9.31 -14.01
N GLU A 107 12.25 9.26 -14.39
CA GLU A 107 11.51 8.10 -14.89
C GLU A 107 11.09 8.31 -16.35
#